data_AF-A0A9W4TRK6-F1
#
_entry.id   AF-A0A9W4TRK6-F1
#
_cell.length_a   1.000
_cell.length_b   1.000
_cell.length_c   1.000
_cell.angle_alpha   90.00
_cell.angle_beta   90.00
_cell.angle_gamma   90.00
#
_symmetry.space_group_name_H-M   'P 1'
#
loop_
_entity.id
_entity.type
_entity.pdbx_description
1 polymer ?
#
loop_
_entity_poly.entity_id
_entity_poly.type
_entity_poly.pdbx_seq_one_letter_code
_entity_poly.pdbx_strand_id
1 'polypeptide(L)'
;MADKVRYYLEQSVPELEDLQNKGLFDKNEITKIMRRRTDFEHRISGRGSKPSDFLRYCQYENNVEKLRKKRYNRLNSVGLIDLKPSISDWAGIRRIMFILDRATKKFPNDLELWNQYLKYAKENGAIKIIYKVYSSLLQLQPRNINAWLSACKYEFEINGNAKGTRILFQRALRINPDNLELWLNYCQFELTYVSKILARRKILSKEINEEDAAELTLPSEEHELDLPEVDIDMLGNPETNPALKGDVALAIFDAAPKTIDVIYKFIELFDKFPDLNDYLNSHVLRYLQREYPDDINTKFIDITLPLKDGEFQLSVNKFIAYQSKNSDKELKNMFIKKLKDYQNEDNQVLLNAIIKKLI
;
A
#
# COMPACT_ATOMS: atom_id res chain seq x y z
N MET A 1 37.40 13.93 13.72
CA MET A 1 36.64 14.25 12.48
C MET A 1 37.44 13.87 11.25
N ALA A 2 38.71 14.28 11.17
CA ALA A 2 39.64 13.81 10.14
C ALA A 2 39.82 12.28 10.14
N ASP A 3 39.90 11.63 11.31
CA ASP A 3 40.11 10.16 11.38
C ASP A 3 38.93 9.35 10.84
N LYS A 4 37.69 9.81 11.06
CA LYS A 4 36.49 9.17 10.50
C LYS A 4 36.43 9.32 8.98
N VAL A 5 36.81 10.49 8.45
CA VAL A 5 36.87 10.72 7.01
C VAL A 5 37.95 9.83 6.37
N ARG A 6 39.13 9.74 6.97
CA ARG A 6 40.20 8.84 6.51
C ARG A 6 39.74 7.38 6.46
N TYR A 7 39.09 6.90 7.51
CA TYR A 7 38.54 5.55 7.55
C TYR A 7 37.58 5.25 6.39
N TYR A 8 36.64 6.16 6.08
CA TYR A 8 35.70 5.96 4.96
C TYR A 8 36.38 6.05 3.59
N LEU A 9 37.42 6.86 3.46
CA LEU A 9 38.21 6.94 2.23
C LEU A 9 39.05 5.68 2.02
N GLU A 10 39.65 5.12 3.08
CA GLU A 10 40.40 3.86 3.02
C GLU A 10 39.51 2.69 2.59
N GLN A 11 38.26 2.63 3.08
CA GLN A 11 37.29 1.64 2.61
C GLN A 11 36.96 1.76 1.11
N SER A 12 37.22 2.91 0.49
CA SER A 12 37.00 3.14 -0.94
C SER A 12 38.18 2.78 -1.83
N VAL A 13 39.35 2.50 -1.27
CA VAL A 13 40.55 2.23 -2.06
C VAL A 13 40.44 0.89 -2.82
N PRO A 14 40.02 -0.24 -2.19
CA PRO A 14 39.97 -1.52 -2.89
C PRO A 14 39.03 -1.53 -4.11
N GLU A 15 37.89 -0.83 -4.02
CA GLU A 15 36.96 -0.74 -5.16
C GLU A 15 37.53 0.11 -6.31
N LEU A 16 38.34 1.13 -6.02
CA LEU A 16 38.95 1.98 -7.03
C LEU A 16 40.13 1.29 -7.71
N GLU A 17 40.92 0.52 -6.95
CA GLU A 17 41.99 -0.31 -7.49
C GLU A 17 41.43 -1.41 -8.41
N ASP A 18 40.34 -2.07 -8.01
CA ASP A 18 39.66 -3.05 -8.85
C ASP A 18 39.12 -2.43 -10.16
N LEU A 19 38.54 -1.21 -10.10
CA LEU A 19 38.12 -0.47 -11.29
C LEU A 19 39.28 -0.12 -12.22
N GLN A 20 40.47 0.14 -11.66
CA GLN A 20 41.70 0.39 -12.42
C GLN A 20 42.18 -0.90 -13.09
N ASN A 21 42.23 -2.00 -12.34
CA ASN A 21 42.70 -3.30 -12.81
C ASN A 21 41.81 -3.84 -13.94
N LYS A 22 40.49 -3.60 -13.87
CA LYS A 22 39.54 -3.92 -14.95
C LYS A 22 39.64 -3.00 -16.18
N GLY A 23 40.47 -1.96 -16.14
CA GLY A 23 40.62 -0.99 -17.25
C GLY A 23 39.38 -0.13 -17.50
N LEU A 24 38.43 -0.07 -16.55
CA LEU A 24 37.19 0.72 -16.68
C LEU A 24 37.43 2.22 -16.50
N PHE A 25 38.45 2.58 -15.69
CA PHE A 25 38.81 3.95 -15.38
C PHE A 25 40.32 4.12 -15.44
N ASP A 26 40.75 5.30 -15.91
CA ASP A 26 42.15 5.70 -15.87
C ASP A 26 42.55 6.19 -14.47
N LYS A 27 43.84 6.12 -14.15
CA LYS A 27 44.40 6.59 -12.87
C LYS A 27 44.11 8.07 -12.61
N ASN A 28 44.10 8.90 -13.66
CA ASN A 28 43.76 10.32 -13.54
C ASN A 28 42.28 10.53 -13.17
N GLU A 29 41.40 9.70 -13.70
CA GLU A 29 39.96 9.75 -13.39
C GLU A 29 39.69 9.26 -11.98
N ILE A 30 40.34 8.18 -11.55
CA ILE A 30 40.27 7.67 -10.18
C ILE A 30 40.74 8.74 -9.19
N THR A 31 41.82 9.45 -9.51
CA THR A 31 42.30 10.56 -8.67
C THR A 31 41.27 11.69 -8.56
N LYS A 32 40.56 12.01 -9.66
CA LYS A 32 39.47 13.00 -9.64
C LYS A 32 38.28 12.50 -8.80
N ILE A 33 37.93 11.21 -8.89
CA ILE A 33 36.86 10.60 -8.08
C ILE A 33 37.23 10.65 -6.60
N MET A 34 38.46 10.28 -6.24
CA MET A 34 38.94 10.27 -4.87
C MET A 34 38.98 11.68 -4.25
N ARG A 35 39.41 12.69 -5.02
CA ARG A 35 39.32 14.11 -4.60
C ARG A 35 37.87 14.52 -4.33
N ARG A 36 36.95 14.25 -5.27
CA ARG A 36 35.53 14.60 -5.09
C ARG A 36 34.90 13.88 -3.89
N ARG A 37 35.21 12.60 -3.67
CA ARG A 37 34.77 11.84 -2.48
C ARG A 37 35.29 12.45 -1.19
N THR A 38 36.55 12.87 -1.18
CA THR A 38 37.18 13.54 -0.02
C THR A 38 36.42 14.84 0.32
N ASP A 39 36.11 15.67 -0.68
CA ASP A 39 35.34 16.90 -0.48
C ASP A 39 33.94 16.63 0.11
N PHE A 40 33.24 15.61 -0.41
CA PHE A 40 31.93 15.22 0.11
C PHE A 40 32.01 14.66 1.54
N GLU A 41 32.98 13.79 1.84
CA GLU A 41 33.16 13.21 3.16
C GLU A 41 33.49 14.27 4.23
N HIS A 42 34.31 15.27 3.88
CA HIS A 42 34.53 16.43 4.74
C HIS A 42 33.26 17.25 4.97
N ARG A 43 32.46 17.47 3.92
CA ARG A 43 31.21 18.24 4.01
C ARG A 43 30.16 17.55 4.87
N ILE A 44 29.92 16.25 4.69
CA ILE A 44 28.91 15.50 5.46
C ILE A 44 29.34 15.25 6.90
N SER A 45 30.64 15.10 7.14
CA SER A 45 31.21 15.02 8.48
C SER A 45 31.19 16.38 9.19
N GLY A 46 31.04 17.47 8.41
CA GLY A 46 30.81 18.86 8.82
C GLY A 46 29.90 19.03 10.04
N ARG A 47 30.26 19.94 10.96
CA ARG A 47 29.35 20.38 12.03
C ARG A 47 28.06 21.02 11.48
N GLY A 48 28.15 21.70 10.34
CA GLY A 48 27.03 22.34 9.65
C GLY A 48 26.49 21.57 8.44
N SER A 49 26.65 20.24 8.38
CA SER A 49 26.13 19.45 7.26
C SER A 49 24.61 19.57 7.14
N LYS A 50 24.08 19.56 5.93
CA LYS A 50 22.63 19.55 5.67
C LYS A 50 22.19 18.24 5.01
N PRO A 51 20.91 17.84 5.11
CA PRO A 51 20.36 16.71 4.36
C PRO A 51 20.68 16.78 2.86
N SER A 52 20.60 17.98 2.27
CA SER A 52 20.94 18.23 0.87
C SER A 52 22.37 17.84 0.48
N ASP A 53 23.32 17.89 1.41
CA ASP A 53 24.71 17.50 1.13
C ASP A 53 24.86 15.99 0.97
N PHE A 54 24.10 15.20 1.74
CA PHE A 54 24.02 13.76 1.57
C PHE A 54 23.36 13.42 0.23
N LEU A 55 22.29 14.12 -0.13
CA LEU A 55 21.59 13.91 -1.41
C LEU A 55 22.49 14.20 -2.61
N ARG A 56 23.23 15.31 -2.58
CA ARG A 56 24.22 15.64 -3.63
C ARG A 56 25.31 14.58 -3.71
N TYR A 57 25.74 14.03 -2.57
CA TYR A 57 26.74 12.97 -2.57
C TYR A 57 26.19 11.67 -3.18
N CYS A 58 24.97 11.27 -2.82
CA CYS A 58 24.28 10.13 -3.43
C CYS A 58 24.08 10.31 -4.94
N GLN A 59 23.69 11.51 -5.39
CA GLN A 59 23.56 11.83 -6.82
C GLN A 59 24.88 11.69 -7.55
N TYR A 60 25.98 12.18 -6.95
CA TYR A 60 27.32 12.02 -7.51
C TYR A 60 27.72 10.55 -7.66
N GLU A 61 27.58 9.74 -6.61
CA GLU A 61 27.91 8.31 -6.66
C GLU A 61 27.00 7.56 -7.65
N ASN A 62 25.72 7.92 -7.76
CA ASN A 62 24.81 7.33 -8.75
C ASN A 62 25.25 7.68 -10.19
N ASN A 63 25.77 8.88 -10.42
CA ASN A 63 26.31 9.26 -11.73
C ASN A 63 27.60 8.49 -12.07
N VAL A 64 28.46 8.24 -11.08
CA VAL A 64 29.66 7.39 -11.24
C VAL A 64 29.25 5.94 -11.55
N GLU A 65 28.25 5.41 -10.85
CA GLU A 65 27.67 4.08 -11.10
C GLU A 65 27.12 3.96 -12.53
N LYS A 66 26.32 4.94 -12.96
CA LYS A 66 25.79 5.01 -14.34
C LYS A 66 26.91 5.06 -15.37
N LEU A 67 27.97 5.82 -15.09
CA LEU A 67 29.15 5.90 -15.96
C LEU A 67 29.88 4.55 -16.03
N ARG A 68 30.06 3.86 -14.90
CA ARG A 68 30.64 2.50 -14.87
C ARG A 68 29.82 1.57 -15.74
N LYS A 69 28.49 1.51 -15.55
CA LYS A 69 27.59 0.64 -16.34
C LYS A 69 27.69 0.90 -17.85
N LYS A 70 27.71 2.17 -18.26
CA LYS A 70 27.88 2.54 -19.68
C LYS A 70 29.23 2.09 -20.25
N ARG A 71 30.32 2.28 -19.49
CA ARG A 71 31.67 1.86 -19.91
C ARG A 71 31.80 0.35 -19.97
N TYR A 72 31.26 -0.33 -18.96
CA TYR A 72 31.19 -1.78 -18.92
C TYR A 72 30.49 -2.31 -20.16
N ASN A 73 29.30 -1.81 -20.50
CA ASN A 73 28.58 -2.24 -21.70
C ASN A 73 29.36 -2.00 -23.00
N ARG A 74 29.99 -0.82 -23.15
CA ARG A 74 30.77 -0.46 -24.34
C ARG A 74 32.04 -1.30 -24.51
N LEU A 75 32.72 -1.61 -23.42
CA LEU A 75 33.98 -2.34 -23.46
C LEU A 75 33.74 -3.86 -23.45
N ASN A 76 32.64 -4.32 -22.87
CA ASN A 76 32.14 -5.68 -22.97
C ASN A 76 31.84 -6.04 -24.44
N SER A 77 31.19 -5.16 -25.20
CA SER A 77 30.95 -5.41 -26.64
C SER A 77 32.22 -5.53 -27.48
N VAL A 78 33.35 -5.02 -26.99
CA VAL A 78 34.67 -5.07 -27.65
C VAL A 78 35.52 -6.26 -27.13
N GLY A 79 35.05 -6.98 -26.10
CA GLY A 79 35.79 -8.11 -25.51
C GLY A 79 37.05 -7.73 -24.73
N LEU A 80 37.16 -6.46 -24.32
CA LEU A 80 38.39 -5.88 -23.74
C LEU A 80 38.40 -5.88 -22.19
N ILE A 81 37.46 -6.58 -21.54
CA ILE A 81 37.27 -6.58 -20.08
C ILE A 81 37.20 -8.00 -19.52
N ASP A 82 37.71 -8.17 -18.30
CA ASP A 82 37.46 -9.35 -17.48
C ASP A 82 36.00 -9.41 -17.00
N LEU A 83 35.27 -10.40 -17.51
CA LEU A 83 33.87 -10.68 -17.21
C LEU A 83 33.63 -11.19 -15.79
N LYS A 84 34.70 -11.47 -15.03
CA LYS A 84 34.57 -11.97 -13.66
C LYS A 84 33.88 -10.93 -12.77
N PRO A 85 32.81 -11.32 -12.06
CA PRO A 85 32.21 -10.48 -11.04
C PRO A 85 33.28 -10.12 -10.00
N SER A 86 33.45 -8.83 -9.75
CA SER A 86 34.43 -8.34 -8.76
C SER A 86 33.75 -7.39 -7.77
N ILE A 87 34.53 -6.90 -6.81
CA ILE A 87 34.07 -6.03 -5.73
C ILE A 87 33.43 -4.77 -6.30
N SER A 88 33.98 -4.21 -7.39
CA SER A 88 33.50 -2.98 -8.03
C SER A 88 32.06 -3.03 -8.54
N ASP A 89 31.50 -4.22 -8.79
CA ASP A 89 30.14 -4.37 -9.35
C ASP A 89 29.05 -4.05 -8.31
N TRP A 90 29.30 -4.35 -7.04
CA TRP A 90 28.36 -4.16 -5.93
C TRP A 90 28.71 -2.93 -5.09
N ALA A 91 29.95 -2.46 -5.16
CA ALA A 91 30.49 -1.45 -4.26
C ALA A 91 29.78 -0.10 -4.37
N GLY A 92 29.46 0.35 -5.58
CA GLY A 92 28.76 1.63 -5.80
C GLY A 92 27.35 1.65 -5.18
N ILE A 93 26.58 0.57 -5.38
CA ILE A 93 25.24 0.41 -4.78
C ILE A 93 25.33 0.39 -3.25
N ARG A 94 26.25 -0.42 -2.69
CA ARG A 94 26.46 -0.51 -1.24
C ARG A 94 26.86 0.83 -0.63
N ARG A 95 27.71 1.59 -1.32
CA ARG A 95 28.16 2.91 -0.89
C ARG A 95 27.01 3.90 -0.84
N ILE A 96 26.17 3.97 -1.88
CA ILE A 96 25.00 4.86 -1.89
C ILE A 96 24.05 4.51 -0.74
N MET A 97 23.76 3.22 -0.52
CA MET A 97 22.96 2.78 0.62
C MET A 97 23.60 3.13 1.97
N PHE A 98 24.92 3.02 2.08
CA PHE A 98 25.64 3.38 3.30
C PHE A 98 25.62 4.89 3.59
N ILE A 99 25.74 5.72 2.54
CA ILE A 99 25.62 7.18 2.67
C ILE A 99 24.20 7.55 3.14
N LEU A 100 23.17 6.90 2.58
CA LEU A 100 21.77 7.12 2.99
C LEU A 100 21.49 6.64 4.42
N ASP A 101 22.03 5.48 4.83
CA ASP A 101 21.94 4.99 6.22
C ASP A 101 22.63 5.95 7.22
N ARG A 102 23.73 6.59 6.82
CA ARG A 102 24.36 7.65 7.62
C ARG A 102 23.50 8.91 7.66
N ALA A 103 22.86 9.27 6.54
CA ALA A 103 21.99 10.44 6.44
C ALA A 103 20.79 10.31 7.38
N THR A 104 20.11 9.16 7.35
CA THR A 104 18.91 8.91 8.17
C THR A 104 19.22 8.83 9.67
N LYS A 105 20.40 8.33 10.07
CA LYS A 105 20.85 8.37 11.47
C LYS A 105 21.17 9.78 11.95
N LYS A 106 21.69 10.65 11.08
CA LYS A 106 22.03 12.04 11.42
C LYS A 106 20.79 12.94 11.40
N PHE A 107 19.86 12.70 10.48
CA PHE A 107 18.64 13.47 10.27
C PHE A 107 17.40 12.56 10.26
N PRO A 108 16.98 12.05 11.43
CA PRO A 108 15.88 11.11 11.51
C PRO A 108 14.53 11.72 11.15
N ASN A 109 14.37 13.05 11.27
CA ASN A 109 13.10 13.75 11.04
C ASN A 109 12.81 14.05 9.56
N ASP A 110 13.80 13.96 8.68
CA ASP A 110 13.66 14.31 7.27
C ASP A 110 13.07 13.13 6.48
N LEU A 111 11.79 13.23 6.15
CA LEU A 111 11.05 12.21 5.39
C LEU A 111 11.57 12.04 3.96
N GLU A 112 12.15 13.08 3.37
CA GLU A 112 12.64 13.01 2.01
C GLU A 112 13.85 12.07 1.93
N LEU A 113 14.75 12.12 2.93
CA LEU A 113 15.89 11.20 3.02
C LEU A 113 15.44 9.74 3.14
N TRP A 114 14.43 9.47 3.98
CA TRP A 114 13.88 8.12 4.12
C TRP A 114 13.23 7.63 2.83
N ASN A 115 12.46 8.47 2.16
CA ASN A 115 11.81 8.14 0.90
C ASN A 115 12.84 7.85 -0.21
N GLN A 116 13.89 8.67 -0.32
CA GLN A 116 14.98 8.41 -1.27
C GLN A 116 15.75 7.13 -0.94
N TYR A 117 15.95 6.83 0.35
CA TYR A 117 16.58 5.59 0.76
C TYR A 117 15.74 4.36 0.44
N LEU A 118 14.45 4.39 0.77
CA LEU A 118 13.52 3.31 0.44
C LEU A 118 13.39 3.12 -1.07
N LYS A 119 13.28 4.22 -1.84
CA LYS A 119 13.22 4.17 -3.31
C LYS A 119 14.46 3.49 -3.89
N TYR A 120 15.64 3.94 -3.49
CA TYR A 120 16.90 3.36 -3.98
C TYR A 120 17.05 1.89 -3.55
N ALA A 121 16.62 1.53 -2.33
CA ALA A 121 16.67 0.15 -1.87
C ALA A 121 15.71 -0.77 -2.64
N LYS A 122 14.50 -0.29 -2.98
CA LYS A 122 13.51 -1.00 -3.80
C LYS A 122 13.99 -1.20 -5.23
N GLU A 123 14.54 -0.16 -5.86
CA GLU A 123 15.11 -0.23 -7.22
C GLU A 123 16.24 -1.28 -7.35
N ASN A 124 16.98 -1.54 -6.26
CA ASN A 124 18.06 -2.52 -6.24
C ASN A 124 17.65 -3.90 -5.67
N GLY A 125 16.36 -4.12 -5.36
CA GLY A 125 15.87 -5.39 -4.83
C GLY A 125 16.46 -5.80 -3.47
N ALA A 126 16.94 -4.85 -2.67
CA ALA A 126 17.66 -5.14 -1.44
C ALA A 126 16.72 -5.40 -0.24
N ILE A 127 15.94 -6.48 -0.31
CA ILE A 127 14.85 -6.81 0.63
C ILE A 127 15.29 -6.70 2.11
N LYS A 128 16.40 -7.33 2.50
CA LYS A 128 16.92 -7.29 3.89
C LYS A 128 17.22 -5.86 4.38
N ILE A 129 17.71 -5.00 3.49
CA ILE A 129 18.00 -3.60 3.81
C ILE A 129 16.67 -2.85 3.96
N ILE A 130 15.71 -3.07 3.08
CA ILE A 130 14.37 -2.45 3.16
C ILE A 130 13.71 -2.75 4.51
N TYR A 131 13.73 -4.00 4.98
CA TYR A 131 13.25 -4.37 6.31
C TYR A 131 13.96 -3.62 7.44
N LYS A 132 15.30 -3.53 7.38
CA LYS A 132 16.08 -2.78 8.37
C LYS A 132 15.72 -1.30 8.36
N VAL A 133 15.52 -0.72 7.18
CA VAL A 133 15.16 0.69 7.01
C VAL A 133 13.76 0.96 7.55
N TYR A 134 12.76 0.15 7.18
CA TYR A 134 11.41 0.28 7.74
C TYR A 134 11.41 0.09 9.26
N SER A 135 12.11 -0.92 9.78
CA SER A 135 12.23 -1.14 11.23
C SER A 135 12.82 0.09 11.94
N SER A 136 13.89 0.66 11.39
CA SER A 136 14.53 1.86 11.95
C SER A 136 13.62 3.10 11.84
N LEU A 137 12.94 3.29 10.70
CA LEU A 137 12.03 4.39 10.46
C LEU A 137 10.83 4.35 11.42
N LEU A 138 10.21 3.19 11.61
CA LEU A 138 9.06 3.01 12.50
C LEU A 138 9.44 3.15 13.98
N GLN A 139 10.67 2.77 14.35
CA GLN A 139 11.19 3.01 15.70
C GLN A 139 11.44 4.50 15.98
N LEU A 140 11.98 5.24 15.01
CA LEU A 140 12.30 6.65 15.16
C LEU A 140 11.06 7.56 15.00
N GLN A 141 10.09 7.16 14.19
CA GLN A 141 8.90 7.92 13.86
C GLN A 141 7.60 7.10 14.03
N PRO A 142 7.28 6.64 15.25
CA PRO A 142 6.14 5.75 15.49
C PRO A 142 4.77 6.40 15.22
N ARG A 143 4.68 7.73 15.24
CA ARG A 143 3.45 8.49 14.94
C ARG A 143 3.24 8.81 13.46
N ASN A 144 4.21 8.49 12.60
CA ASN A 144 4.10 8.75 11.17
C ASN A 144 3.25 7.67 10.49
N ILE A 145 1.96 7.95 10.28
CA ILE A 145 1.00 7.03 9.65
C ILE A 145 1.43 6.64 8.23
N ASN A 146 1.93 7.60 7.43
CA ASN A 146 2.37 7.33 6.06
C ASN A 146 3.50 6.30 6.00
N ALA A 147 4.41 6.31 6.98
CA ALA A 147 5.48 5.32 7.07
C ALA A 147 4.93 3.91 7.38
N TRP A 148 3.95 3.80 8.28
CA TRP A 148 3.26 2.53 8.57
C TRP A 148 2.52 2.00 7.34
N LEU A 149 1.73 2.84 6.67
CA LEU A 149 1.00 2.47 5.46
C LEU A 149 1.95 2.03 4.34
N SER A 150 3.05 2.75 4.13
CA SER A 150 4.07 2.38 3.14
C SER A 150 4.72 1.03 3.45
N ALA A 151 5.00 0.73 4.73
CA ALA A 151 5.55 -0.55 5.15
C ALA A 151 4.55 -1.70 4.93
N CYS A 152 3.30 -1.53 5.36
CA CYS A 152 2.24 -2.52 5.15
C CYS A 152 1.99 -2.80 3.65
N LYS A 153 1.97 -1.74 2.83
CA LYS A 153 1.81 -1.84 1.38
C LYS A 153 2.96 -2.64 0.76
N TYR A 154 4.21 -2.36 1.16
CA TYR A 154 5.37 -3.11 0.67
C TYR A 154 5.33 -4.60 1.06
N GLU A 155 5.01 -4.93 2.32
CA GLU A 155 4.89 -6.34 2.75
C GLU A 155 3.78 -7.08 2.02
N PHE A 156 2.65 -6.42 1.78
CA PHE A 156 1.53 -7.05 1.11
C PHE A 156 1.74 -7.17 -0.39
N GLU A 157 2.21 -6.13 -1.07
CA GLU A 157 2.26 -6.07 -2.53
C GLU A 157 3.52 -6.65 -3.17
N ILE A 158 4.65 -6.64 -2.46
CA ILE A 158 5.91 -7.16 -3.03
C ILE A 158 6.25 -8.53 -2.45
N ASN A 159 6.02 -8.75 -1.15
CA ASN A 159 6.42 -9.99 -0.49
C ASN A 159 5.27 -10.99 -0.34
N GLY A 160 4.02 -10.61 -0.66
CA GLY A 160 2.84 -11.47 -0.47
C GLY A 160 2.57 -11.86 0.98
N ASN A 161 3.21 -11.20 1.97
CA ASN A 161 3.22 -11.65 3.36
C ASN A 161 2.03 -11.09 4.14
N ALA A 162 0.85 -11.67 3.94
CA ALA A 162 -0.38 -11.25 4.63
C ALA A 162 -0.27 -11.33 6.17
N LYS A 163 0.42 -12.34 6.72
CA LYS A 163 0.63 -12.48 8.17
C LYS A 163 1.49 -11.34 8.72
N GLY A 164 2.57 -11.01 8.03
CA GLY A 164 3.45 -9.88 8.37
C GLY A 164 2.70 -8.55 8.32
N THR A 165 1.90 -8.33 7.28
CA THR A 165 1.09 -7.11 7.13
C THR A 165 0.07 -6.95 8.27
N ARG A 166 -0.62 -8.01 8.68
CA ARG A 166 -1.51 -7.99 9.85
C ARG A 166 -0.80 -7.56 11.13
N ILE A 167 0.37 -8.14 11.40
CA ILE A 167 1.18 -7.80 12.58
C ILE A 167 1.60 -6.33 12.54
N LEU A 168 1.97 -5.80 11.38
CA LEU A 168 2.31 -4.39 11.22
C LEU A 168 1.11 -3.46 11.47
N PHE A 169 -0.06 -3.75 10.90
CA PHE A 169 -1.27 -2.96 11.15
C PHE A 169 -1.68 -3.00 12.63
N GLN A 170 -1.68 -4.17 13.26
CA GLN A 170 -1.99 -4.30 14.69
C GLN A 170 -1.01 -3.51 15.57
N ARG A 171 0.28 -3.49 15.22
CA ARG A 171 1.29 -2.66 15.91
C ARG A 171 1.03 -1.16 15.68
N ALA A 172 0.72 -0.76 14.45
CA ALA A 172 0.41 0.63 14.10
C ALA A 172 -0.80 1.15 14.89
N LEU A 173 -1.88 0.36 14.94
CA LEU A 173 -3.11 0.69 15.67
C LEU A 173 -2.92 0.70 17.18
N ARG A 174 -2.04 -0.14 17.74
CA ARG A 174 -1.69 -0.08 19.17
C ARG A 174 -1.03 1.25 19.54
N ILE A 175 -0.27 1.84 18.62
CA ILE A 175 0.44 3.10 18.86
C ILE A 175 -0.44 4.31 18.54
N ASN A 176 -1.20 4.24 17.45
CA ASN A 176 -2.02 5.35 16.93
C ASN A 176 -3.49 4.89 16.79
N PRO A 177 -4.20 4.60 17.89
CA PRO A 177 -5.58 4.07 17.84
C PRO A 177 -6.60 5.08 17.33
N ASP A 178 -6.33 6.38 17.48
CA ASP A 178 -7.28 7.43 17.10
C ASP A 178 -7.26 7.73 15.60
N ASN A 179 -6.25 7.25 14.88
CA ASN A 179 -6.11 7.57 13.47
C ASN A 179 -7.02 6.69 12.60
N LEU A 180 -8.06 7.30 12.05
CA LEU A 180 -9.03 6.67 11.15
C LEU A 180 -8.40 6.05 9.89
N GLU A 181 -7.41 6.72 9.31
CA GLU A 181 -6.81 6.30 8.05
C GLU A 181 -6.16 4.92 8.17
N LEU A 182 -5.54 4.62 9.32
CA LEU A 182 -5.03 3.28 9.61
C LEU A 182 -6.13 2.23 9.68
N TRP A 183 -7.26 2.53 10.31
CA TRP A 183 -8.39 1.61 10.41
C TRP A 183 -9.00 1.30 9.04
N LEU A 184 -9.22 2.33 8.21
CA LEU A 184 -9.75 2.16 6.85
C LEU A 184 -8.79 1.35 5.97
N ASN A 185 -7.49 1.66 6.00
CA ASN A 185 -6.50 0.90 5.24
C ASN A 185 -6.37 -0.55 5.73
N TYR A 186 -6.51 -0.79 7.04
CA TYR A 186 -6.47 -2.15 7.57
C TYR A 186 -7.68 -2.98 7.12
N CYS A 187 -8.89 -2.40 7.19
CA CYS A 187 -10.08 -3.03 6.62
C CYS A 187 -9.93 -3.27 5.12
N GLN A 188 -9.44 -2.29 4.36
CA GLN A 188 -9.23 -2.42 2.92
C GLN A 188 -8.27 -3.57 2.59
N PHE A 189 -7.19 -3.69 3.35
CA PHE A 189 -6.23 -4.79 3.23
C PHE A 189 -6.89 -6.16 3.46
N GLU A 190 -7.67 -6.32 4.54
CA GLU A 190 -8.33 -7.61 4.82
C GLU A 190 -9.34 -7.98 3.74
N LEU A 191 -10.14 -7.01 3.27
CA LEU A 191 -11.11 -7.24 2.19
C LEU A 191 -10.40 -7.63 0.89
N THR A 192 -9.33 -6.92 0.53
CA THR A 192 -8.56 -7.22 -0.68
C THR A 192 -7.90 -8.61 -0.58
N TYR A 193 -7.42 -8.99 0.61
CA TYR A 193 -6.89 -10.33 0.85
C TYR A 193 -7.97 -11.41 0.68
N VAL A 194 -9.16 -11.22 1.25
CA VAL A 194 -10.28 -12.16 1.10
C VAL A 194 -10.74 -12.24 -0.35
N SER A 195 -10.94 -11.12 -1.03
CA SER A 195 -11.31 -11.08 -2.46
C SER A 195 -10.29 -11.81 -3.33
N LYS A 196 -8.98 -11.66 -3.07
CA LYS A 196 -7.93 -12.42 -3.77
C LYS A 196 -8.04 -13.93 -3.54
N ILE A 197 -8.36 -14.36 -2.32
CA ILE A 197 -8.58 -15.79 -2.03
C ILE A 197 -9.82 -16.31 -2.75
N LEU A 198 -10.93 -15.57 -2.72
CA LEU A 198 -12.17 -15.95 -3.41
C LEU A 198 -11.96 -16.01 -4.94
N ALA A 199 -11.27 -15.03 -5.51
CA ALA A 199 -10.92 -15.03 -6.93
C ALA A 199 -10.03 -16.22 -7.30
N ARG A 200 -8.98 -16.51 -6.52
CA ARG A 200 -8.11 -17.68 -6.75
C ARG A 200 -8.89 -18.99 -6.67
N ARG A 201 -9.83 -19.11 -5.72
CA ARG A 201 -10.70 -20.29 -5.61
C ARG A 201 -11.63 -20.41 -6.81
N LYS A 202 -12.23 -19.30 -7.27
CA LYS A 202 -13.10 -19.28 -8.45
C LYS A 202 -12.34 -19.77 -9.69
N ILE A 203 -11.10 -19.29 -9.87
CA ILE A 203 -10.20 -19.72 -10.94
C ILE A 203 -9.82 -21.20 -10.77
N LEU A 204 -9.51 -21.66 -9.56
CA LEU A 204 -9.15 -23.07 -9.33
C LEU A 204 -10.34 -24.02 -9.52
N SER A 205 -11.56 -23.57 -9.22
CA SER A 205 -12.79 -24.34 -9.39
C SER A 205 -13.32 -24.39 -10.83
N LYS A 206 -12.96 -23.39 -11.65
CA LYS A 206 -13.22 -23.37 -13.08
C LYS A 206 -11.94 -23.82 -13.79
N GLU A 207 -11.84 -25.09 -14.16
CA GLU A 207 -10.87 -25.48 -15.18
C GLU A 207 -11.11 -24.61 -16.44
N ILE A 208 -10.10 -23.80 -16.78
CA ILE A 208 -9.84 -22.98 -17.98
C ILE A 208 -11.03 -22.75 -18.93
N ASN A 209 -11.46 -21.48 -19.04
CA ASN A 209 -11.86 -20.89 -20.33
C ASN A 209 -11.06 -19.58 -20.49
N GLU A 210 -10.27 -19.47 -21.55
CA GLU A 210 -9.28 -18.40 -21.80
C GLU A 210 -9.87 -16.99 -21.92
N GLU A 211 -11.20 -16.84 -21.95
CA GLU A 211 -11.88 -15.54 -22.09
C GLU A 211 -12.08 -14.80 -20.76
N ASP A 212 -12.22 -15.50 -19.63
CA ASP A 212 -12.47 -14.89 -18.30
C ASP A 212 -11.20 -14.24 -17.68
N ALA A 213 -10.01 -14.53 -18.21
CA ALA A 213 -8.73 -14.04 -17.66
C ALA A 213 -8.46 -12.56 -18.00
N ALA A 214 -9.03 -12.06 -19.11
CA ALA A 214 -8.80 -10.69 -19.58
C ALA A 214 -9.63 -9.64 -18.82
N GLU A 215 -10.79 -10.03 -18.29
CA GLU A 215 -11.75 -9.12 -17.64
C GLU A 215 -11.46 -8.89 -16.15
N LEU A 216 -10.53 -9.64 -15.56
CA LEU A 216 -10.12 -9.53 -14.15
C LEU A 216 -8.83 -8.71 -13.97
N THR A 217 -8.61 -7.68 -14.78
CA THR A 217 -7.54 -6.70 -14.53
C THR A 217 -8.01 -5.68 -13.49
N LEU A 218 -7.81 -6.00 -12.21
CA LEU A 218 -7.84 -4.99 -11.14
C LEU A 218 -6.79 -3.91 -11.47
N PRO A 219 -7.09 -2.60 -11.30
CA PRO A 219 -6.16 -1.53 -11.57
C PRO A 219 -5.08 -1.50 -10.48
N SER A 220 -4.02 -2.27 -10.69
CA SER A 220 -2.76 -2.13 -9.97
C SER A 220 -1.63 -2.63 -10.86
N GLU A 221 -0.74 -1.70 -11.22
CA GLU A 221 0.45 -1.87 -12.04
C GLU A 221 1.26 -3.13 -11.67
N GLU A 222 1.47 -4.01 -12.67
CA GLU A 222 2.61 -4.89 -12.96
C GLU A 222 3.35 -5.67 -11.85
N HIS A 223 2.77 -5.92 -10.68
CA HIS A 223 3.32 -6.90 -9.73
C HIS A 223 2.32 -8.02 -9.44
N GLU A 224 2.45 -9.11 -10.20
CA GLU A 224 1.81 -10.40 -9.95
C GLU A 224 2.25 -10.88 -8.56
N LEU A 225 1.32 -10.81 -7.62
CA LEU A 225 1.53 -11.09 -6.22
C LEU A 225 1.49 -12.59 -6.00
N ASP A 226 2.66 -13.24 -5.97
CA ASP A 226 2.83 -14.60 -5.49
C ASP A 226 2.52 -14.64 -3.99
N LEU A 227 1.24 -14.79 -3.66
CA LEU A 227 0.82 -15.14 -2.32
C LEU A 227 1.43 -16.52 -2.00
N PRO A 228 2.16 -16.66 -0.87
CA PRO A 228 2.66 -17.97 -0.44
C PRO A 228 1.49 -18.95 -0.43
N GLU A 229 1.73 -20.19 -0.85
CA GLU A 229 0.75 -21.29 -0.94
C GLU A 229 0.04 -21.47 0.41
N VAL A 230 -0.99 -20.67 0.65
CA VAL A 230 -1.98 -20.93 1.68
C VAL A 230 -2.75 -22.10 1.11
N ASP A 231 -2.61 -23.29 1.71
CA ASP A 231 -3.42 -24.46 1.39
C ASP A 231 -4.90 -24.06 1.39
N ILE A 232 -5.44 -23.83 0.19
CA ILE A 232 -6.81 -23.35 -0.03
C ILE A 232 -7.80 -24.38 0.53
N ASP A 233 -7.41 -25.65 0.52
CA ASP A 233 -8.17 -26.78 1.07
C ASP A 233 -8.29 -26.75 2.60
N MET A 234 -7.36 -26.09 3.31
CA MET A 234 -7.48 -25.91 4.77
C MET A 234 -8.48 -24.81 5.18
N LEU A 235 -8.93 -23.95 4.24
CA LEU A 235 -9.86 -22.86 4.56
C LEU A 235 -11.35 -23.27 4.52
N GLY A 236 -11.70 -24.50 4.16
CA GLY A 236 -13.10 -24.96 4.20
C GLY A 236 -14.04 -24.16 3.27
N ASN A 237 -15.35 -24.13 3.57
CA ASN A 237 -16.32 -23.42 2.72
C ASN A 237 -16.30 -21.89 2.98
N PRO A 238 -16.46 -21.04 1.93
CA PRO A 238 -16.45 -19.59 2.08
C PRO A 238 -17.62 -19.08 2.94
N GLU A 239 -18.74 -19.79 2.87
CA GLU A 239 -19.96 -19.50 3.64
C GLU A 239 -19.94 -20.04 5.08
N THR A 240 -18.90 -20.78 5.49
CA THR A 240 -18.79 -21.27 6.87
C THR A 240 -17.53 -20.81 7.56
N ASN A 241 -16.49 -20.41 6.82
CA ASN A 241 -15.26 -19.88 7.39
C ASN A 241 -15.41 -18.38 7.73
N PRO A 242 -15.34 -18.00 9.02
CA PRO A 242 -15.39 -16.60 9.47
C PRO A 242 -14.38 -15.69 8.76
N ALA A 243 -13.18 -16.21 8.47
CA ALA A 243 -12.14 -15.45 7.79
C ALA A 243 -12.51 -15.13 6.32
N LEU A 244 -13.20 -16.04 5.63
CA LEU A 244 -13.61 -15.87 4.24
C LEU A 244 -14.88 -15.04 4.08
N LYS A 245 -15.74 -15.00 5.11
CA LYS A 245 -16.90 -14.09 5.16
C LYS A 245 -16.54 -12.62 5.36
N GLY A 246 -15.31 -12.34 5.79
CA GLY A 246 -14.91 -11.00 6.19
C GLY A 246 -15.23 -10.66 7.65
N ASP A 247 -15.44 -11.65 8.54
CA ASP A 247 -15.67 -11.37 9.97
C ASP A 247 -14.47 -10.66 10.62
N VAL A 248 -13.26 -10.82 10.06
CA VAL A 248 -12.09 -10.04 10.47
C VAL A 248 -12.29 -8.54 10.18
N ALA A 249 -12.85 -8.19 9.02
CA ALA A 249 -13.17 -6.80 8.69
C ALA A 249 -14.28 -6.25 9.59
N LEU A 250 -15.26 -7.07 9.98
CA LEU A 250 -16.27 -6.70 10.98
C LEU A 250 -15.66 -6.46 12.36
N ALA A 251 -14.75 -7.33 12.81
CA ALA A 251 -14.06 -7.14 14.08
C ALA A 251 -13.22 -5.84 14.10
N ILE A 252 -12.62 -5.47 12.96
CA ILE A 252 -11.90 -4.20 12.81
C ILE A 252 -12.88 -3.03 12.87
N PHE A 253 -14.02 -3.11 12.18
CA PHE A 253 -15.09 -2.12 12.26
C PHE A 253 -15.61 -1.94 13.70
N ASP A 254 -15.83 -3.04 14.43
CA ASP A 254 -16.30 -3.03 15.81
C ASP A 254 -15.28 -2.46 16.80
N ALA A 255 -13.99 -2.57 16.50
CA ALA A 255 -12.91 -2.01 17.31
C ALA A 255 -12.59 -0.55 16.94
N ALA A 256 -12.94 -0.11 15.74
CA ALA A 256 -12.66 1.25 15.27
C ALA A 256 -13.48 2.32 16.02
N PRO A 257 -13.00 3.57 16.09
CA PRO A 257 -13.77 4.68 16.65
C PRO A 257 -15.11 4.89 15.94
N LYS A 258 -16.22 4.86 16.70
CA LYS A 258 -17.59 4.73 16.18
C LYS A 258 -18.31 6.07 16.00
N THR A 259 -17.68 6.99 15.26
CA THR A 259 -18.33 8.25 14.84
C THR A 259 -19.13 8.03 13.55
N ILE A 260 -20.26 8.72 13.38
CA ILE A 260 -21.16 8.57 12.22
C ILE A 260 -20.40 8.71 10.88
N ASP A 261 -19.58 9.76 10.73
CA ASP A 261 -18.78 10.00 9.52
C ASP A 261 -17.83 8.86 9.16
N VAL A 262 -17.33 8.16 10.18
CA VAL A 262 -16.43 7.01 10.02
C VAL A 262 -17.19 5.81 9.50
N ILE A 263 -18.40 5.60 10.01
CA ILE A 263 -19.25 4.48 9.58
C ILE A 263 -19.61 4.63 8.10
N TYR A 264 -19.93 5.83 7.62
CA TYR A 264 -20.17 6.02 6.17
C TYR A 264 -18.94 5.74 5.33
N LYS A 265 -17.73 6.12 5.79
CA LYS A 265 -16.49 5.77 5.08
C LYS A 265 -16.25 4.26 5.02
N PHE A 266 -16.65 3.51 6.04
CA PHE A 266 -16.62 2.05 5.99
C PHE A 266 -17.64 1.47 5.01
N ILE A 267 -18.84 2.04 4.92
CA ILE A 267 -19.85 1.62 3.93
C ILE A 267 -19.36 1.92 2.50
N GLU A 268 -18.79 3.10 2.25
CA GLU A 268 -18.17 3.43 0.96
C GLU A 268 -17.03 2.47 0.61
N LEU A 269 -16.30 1.97 1.62
CA LEU A 269 -15.26 0.98 1.43
C LEU A 269 -15.84 -0.40 1.10
N PHE A 270 -16.85 -0.86 1.82
CA PHE A 270 -17.50 -2.15 1.59
C PHE A 270 -18.19 -2.19 0.22
N ASP A 271 -18.76 -1.08 -0.22
CA ASP A 271 -19.39 -0.95 -1.54
C ASP A 271 -18.42 -1.15 -2.72
N LYS A 272 -17.11 -1.06 -2.51
CA LYS A 272 -16.11 -1.37 -3.53
C LYS A 272 -15.89 -2.88 -3.73
N PHE A 273 -16.39 -3.72 -2.82
CA PHE A 273 -16.18 -5.18 -2.82
C PHE A 273 -17.52 -5.91 -2.95
N PRO A 274 -18.05 -6.07 -4.19
CA PRO A 274 -19.39 -6.62 -4.41
C PRO A 274 -19.56 -8.05 -3.86
N ASP A 275 -18.52 -8.89 -3.92
CA ASP A 275 -18.57 -10.29 -3.48
C ASP A 275 -18.85 -10.49 -1.97
N LEU A 276 -18.62 -9.45 -1.16
CA LEU A 276 -18.69 -9.52 0.31
C LEU A 276 -19.68 -8.49 0.89
N ASN A 277 -20.31 -7.69 0.04
CA ASN A 277 -20.93 -6.44 0.45
C ASN A 277 -22.17 -6.64 1.34
N ASP A 278 -23.01 -7.61 1.03
CA ASP A 278 -24.37 -7.71 1.61
C ASP A 278 -24.31 -8.12 3.08
N TYR A 279 -23.49 -9.12 3.39
CA TYR A 279 -23.26 -9.58 4.76
C TYR A 279 -22.65 -8.46 5.61
N LEU A 280 -21.61 -7.79 5.12
CA LEU A 280 -20.91 -6.73 5.85
C LEU A 280 -21.83 -5.51 6.09
N ASN A 281 -22.53 -5.05 5.05
CA ASN A 281 -23.46 -3.92 5.16
C ASN A 281 -24.64 -4.23 6.08
N SER A 282 -25.17 -5.46 6.07
CA SER A 282 -26.25 -5.84 6.98
C SER A 282 -25.82 -5.72 8.46
N HIS A 283 -24.57 -6.06 8.77
CA HIS A 283 -24.02 -5.94 10.10
C HIS A 283 -23.83 -4.48 10.52
N VAL A 284 -23.22 -3.66 9.66
CA VAL A 284 -23.06 -2.21 9.89
C VAL A 284 -24.42 -1.54 10.08
N LEU A 285 -25.42 -1.95 9.30
CA LEU A 285 -26.76 -1.41 9.40
C LEU A 285 -27.42 -1.74 10.74
N ARG A 286 -27.28 -2.98 11.24
CA ARG A 286 -27.77 -3.35 12.58
C ARG A 286 -27.12 -2.51 13.67
N TYR A 287 -25.82 -2.20 13.51
CA TYR A 287 -25.12 -1.31 14.44
C TYR A 287 -25.68 0.13 14.37
N LEU A 288 -25.85 0.68 13.17
CA LEU A 288 -26.41 2.02 12.96
C LEU A 288 -27.83 2.14 13.53
N GLN A 289 -28.69 1.14 13.33
CA GLN A 289 -30.06 1.13 13.86
C GLN A 289 -30.10 1.11 15.40
N ARG A 290 -29.08 0.54 16.06
CA ARG A 290 -29.02 0.47 17.53
C ARG A 290 -28.56 1.78 18.15
N GLU A 291 -27.54 2.40 17.58
CA GLU A 291 -26.86 3.57 18.17
C GLU A 291 -27.36 4.90 17.61
N TYR A 292 -27.79 4.92 16.34
CA TYR A 292 -28.24 6.12 15.63
C TYR A 292 -29.60 5.89 14.93
N PRO A 293 -30.66 5.52 15.68
CA PRO A 293 -31.97 5.21 15.10
C PRO A 293 -32.66 6.42 14.44
N ASP A 294 -32.36 7.63 14.90
CA ASP A 294 -33.03 8.85 14.43
C ASP A 294 -32.40 9.45 13.17
N ASP A 295 -31.18 9.06 12.83
CA ASP A 295 -30.43 9.60 11.70
C ASP A 295 -31.10 9.25 10.35
N ILE A 296 -31.26 10.26 9.50
CA ILE A 296 -31.94 10.17 8.20
C ILE A 296 -31.16 9.26 7.25
N ASN A 297 -29.84 9.36 7.28
CA ASN A 297 -28.96 8.58 6.42
C ASN A 297 -28.97 7.09 6.80
N THR A 298 -29.05 6.76 8.09
CA THR A 298 -29.23 5.39 8.57
C THR A 298 -30.52 4.76 8.03
N LYS A 299 -31.64 5.49 8.11
CA LYS A 299 -32.93 5.07 7.51
C LYS A 299 -32.81 4.90 6.00
N PHE A 300 -32.11 5.82 5.34
CA PHE A 300 -31.86 5.77 3.89
C PHE A 300 -31.01 4.55 3.48
N ILE A 301 -29.99 4.19 4.25
CA ILE A 301 -29.15 3.01 4.00
C ILE A 301 -29.99 1.73 4.17
N ASP A 302 -30.83 1.61 5.20
CA ASP A 302 -31.72 0.45 5.38
C ASP A 302 -32.68 0.24 4.21
N ILE A 303 -33.18 1.34 3.66
CA ILE A 303 -34.12 1.33 2.55
C ILE A 303 -33.39 1.00 1.24
N THR A 304 -32.13 1.43 1.08
CA THR A 304 -31.38 1.27 -0.17
C THR A 304 -30.55 -0.01 -0.24
N LEU A 305 -30.29 -0.67 0.89
CA LEU A 305 -29.59 -1.96 0.92
C LEU A 305 -30.34 -3.06 0.12
N PRO A 306 -31.66 -3.28 0.29
CA PRO A 306 -32.41 -4.27 -0.48
C PRO A 306 -32.57 -3.92 -1.97
N LEU A 307 -32.35 -2.65 -2.36
CA LEU A 307 -32.37 -2.29 -3.78
C LEU A 307 -31.21 -2.93 -4.54
N LYS A 308 -30.04 -3.08 -3.90
CA LYS A 308 -28.85 -3.69 -4.51
C LYS A 308 -29.07 -5.17 -4.83
N ASP A 309 -29.87 -5.87 -4.02
CA ASP A 309 -30.23 -7.28 -4.20
C ASP A 309 -31.37 -7.50 -5.22
N GLY A 310 -31.91 -6.43 -5.80
CA GLY A 310 -33.09 -6.49 -6.68
C GLY A 310 -34.41 -6.69 -5.93
N GLU A 311 -34.41 -6.68 -4.59
CA GLU A 311 -35.60 -6.80 -3.73
C GLU A 311 -36.36 -5.47 -3.61
N PHE A 312 -36.86 -4.99 -4.74
CA PHE A 312 -37.52 -3.70 -4.87
C PHE A 312 -38.75 -3.56 -3.97
N GLN A 313 -39.54 -4.62 -3.82
CA GLN A 313 -40.75 -4.63 -2.98
C GLN A 313 -40.41 -4.47 -1.49
N LEU A 314 -39.32 -5.07 -1.03
CA LEU A 314 -38.88 -4.97 0.36
C LEU A 314 -38.43 -3.54 0.69
N SER A 315 -37.67 -2.92 -0.21
CA SER A 315 -37.24 -1.52 -0.09
C SER A 315 -38.43 -0.56 0.03
N VAL A 316 -39.44 -0.72 -0.82
CA VAL A 316 -40.65 0.12 -0.82
C VAL A 316 -41.47 -0.08 0.45
N ASN A 317 -41.62 -1.32 0.91
CA ASN A 317 -42.34 -1.63 2.16
C ASN A 317 -41.62 -1.02 3.38
N LYS A 318 -40.29 -1.08 3.42
CA LYS A 318 -39.49 -0.42 4.47
C LYS A 318 -39.69 1.10 4.42
N PHE A 319 -39.64 1.71 3.25
CA PHE A 319 -39.86 3.16 3.10
C PHE A 319 -41.24 3.61 3.56
N ILE A 320 -42.30 2.85 3.24
CA ILE A 320 -43.67 3.11 3.74
C ILE A 320 -43.73 2.98 5.27
N ALA A 321 -43.05 1.98 5.85
CA ALA A 321 -43.00 1.78 7.29
C ALA A 321 -42.23 2.90 8.04
N TYR A 322 -41.21 3.49 7.41
CA TYR A 322 -40.51 4.66 7.98
C TYR A 322 -41.35 5.93 7.83
N GLN A 323 -42.01 6.15 6.68
CA GLN A 323 -42.90 7.30 6.49
C GLN A 323 -44.10 7.31 7.45
N SER A 324 -44.65 6.14 7.77
CA SER A 324 -45.79 6.04 8.69
C SER A 324 -45.40 6.37 10.14
N LYS A 325 -44.13 6.18 10.50
CA LYS A 325 -43.58 6.48 11.83
C LYS A 325 -43.04 7.91 11.96
N ASN A 326 -42.39 8.45 10.92
CA ASN A 326 -41.88 9.82 10.91
C ASN A 326 -41.91 10.40 9.49
N SER A 327 -42.60 11.52 9.29
CA SER A 327 -42.79 12.13 7.96
C SER A 327 -41.66 13.09 7.60
N ASP A 328 -40.45 12.57 7.43
CA ASP A 328 -39.25 13.37 7.08
C ASP A 328 -39.19 13.65 5.57
N LYS A 329 -39.35 14.92 5.17
CA LYS A 329 -39.34 15.35 3.75
C LYS A 329 -37.98 15.11 3.05
N GLU A 330 -36.87 15.21 3.79
CA GLU A 330 -35.52 14.99 3.25
C GLU A 330 -35.29 13.52 2.86
N LEU A 331 -35.72 12.57 3.69
CA LEU A 331 -35.66 11.14 3.39
C LEU A 331 -36.43 10.80 2.11
N LYS A 332 -37.60 11.42 1.90
CA LYS A 332 -38.39 11.25 0.68
C LYS A 332 -37.62 11.73 -0.54
N ASN A 333 -37.01 12.91 -0.47
CA ASN A 333 -36.26 13.48 -1.59
C ASN A 333 -35.01 12.64 -1.93
N MET A 334 -34.28 12.16 -0.92
CA MET A 334 -33.12 11.28 -1.13
C MET A 334 -33.52 9.94 -1.75
N PHE A 335 -34.61 9.32 -1.28
CA PHE A 335 -35.12 8.06 -1.83
C PHE A 335 -35.60 8.23 -3.28
N ILE A 336 -36.35 9.30 -3.57
CA ILE A 336 -36.78 9.63 -4.93
C ILE A 336 -35.57 9.85 -5.86
N LYS A 337 -34.51 10.52 -5.39
CA LYS A 337 -33.28 10.72 -6.17
C LYS A 337 -32.61 9.39 -6.49
N LYS A 338 -32.43 8.51 -5.50
CA LYS A 338 -31.78 7.21 -5.71
C LYS A 338 -32.61 6.25 -6.57
N LEU A 339 -33.94 6.31 -6.48
CA LEU A 339 -34.83 5.59 -7.40
C LEU A 339 -34.69 6.08 -8.85
N LYS A 340 -34.49 7.39 -9.07
CA LYS A 340 -34.24 7.95 -10.40
C LYS A 340 -32.90 7.49 -10.97
N ASP A 341 -31.87 7.38 -10.13
CA ASP A 341 -30.55 6.88 -10.54
C ASP A 341 -30.56 5.37 -10.84
N TYR A 342 -31.49 4.60 -10.27
CA TYR A 342 -31.65 3.14 -10.45
C TYR A 342 -32.49 2.75 -11.69
N GLN A 343 -32.67 3.64 -12.67
CA GLN A 343 -33.46 3.37 -13.87
C GLN A 343 -32.80 2.31 -14.77
N ASN A 344 -33.01 1.03 -14.43
CA ASN A 344 -32.92 -0.09 -15.37
C ASN A 344 -34.26 -0.23 -16.11
N GLU A 345 -34.18 -0.54 -17.41
CA GLU A 345 -35.32 -0.54 -18.36
C GLU A 345 -36.50 -1.43 -17.92
N ASP A 346 -36.26 -2.50 -17.16
CA ASP A 346 -37.29 -3.47 -16.75
C ASP A 346 -38.18 -3.04 -15.56
N ASN A 347 -37.79 -2.05 -14.76
CA ASN A 347 -38.50 -1.64 -13.53
C ASN A 347 -39.22 -0.28 -13.63
N GLN A 348 -39.23 0.37 -14.79
CA GLN A 348 -39.78 1.72 -14.99
C GLN A 348 -41.25 1.86 -14.58
N VAL A 349 -42.08 0.83 -14.80
CA VAL A 349 -43.53 0.90 -14.52
C VAL A 349 -43.81 0.88 -13.02
N LEU A 350 -43.11 0.05 -12.25
CA LEU A 350 -43.23 0.00 -10.79
C LEU A 350 -42.64 1.25 -10.14
N LEU A 351 -41.50 1.72 -10.65
CA LEU A 351 -40.82 2.93 -10.17
C LEU A 351 -41.70 4.17 -10.36
N ASN A 352 -42.31 4.33 -11.54
CA ASN A 352 -43.24 5.42 -11.82
C ASN A 352 -44.53 5.32 -10.99
N ALA A 353 -45.06 4.11 -10.76
CA ALA A 353 -46.26 3.92 -9.94
C ALA A 353 -46.03 4.26 -8.46
N ILE A 354 -44.84 3.98 -7.93
CA ILE A 354 -44.45 4.31 -6.55
C ILE A 354 -44.11 5.79 -6.42
N ILE A 355 -43.36 6.38 -7.35
CA ILE A 355 -43.12 7.83 -7.38
C ILE A 355 -44.45 8.60 -7.41
N LYS A 356 -45.45 8.14 -8.17
CA LYS A 356 -46.78 8.74 -8.27
C LYS A 356 -47.67 8.53 -7.02
N LYS A 357 -47.34 7.56 -6.16
CA LYS A 357 -47.98 7.34 -4.85
C LYS A 357 -47.30 8.07 -3.70
N LEU A 358 -46.06 8.54 -3.91
CA LEU A 358 -45.22 9.18 -2.90
C LEU A 358 -45.15 10.71 -3.04
N ILE A 359 -45.42 11.24 -4.24
CA ILE A 359 -45.86 12.63 -4.49
C ILE A 359 -47.32 12.74 -4.01
#